data_AF-A0A7X8SPL8-F1
#
_entry.id   AF-A0A7X8SPL8-F1
#
_cell.length_a   1.000
_cell.length_b   1.000
_cell.length_c   1.000
_cell.angle_alpha   90.00
_cell.angle_beta   90.00
_cell.angle_gamma   90.00
#
_symmetry.space_group_name_H-M   'P 1'
#
loop_
_entity.id
_entity.type
_entity.pdbx_description
1 polymer ?
#
loop_
_entity_poly.entity_id
_entity_poly.type
_entity_poly.pdbx_seq_one_letter_code
_entity_poly.pdbx_strand_id
1 'polypeptide(L)'
;MITTDTGRILYNTQKKSLEDFFKECVHILFDDGVNNNLIYCINSPFSNAAFKNRSLADHIADYESKDFEVLDDAIAPGFPASDAKALKATSFGVSNILMRNGKEDSMLAFIGYSLEVGMAGGQNLYFSEPEVLTIVFEGWKIYRQLLNNESTNLQPNKLASWNGQWLNYRLSNHFKGQTDFQTLDREGFFKPDKKGVMVEPIYWSELYFTLNKYFGKELNKVTPSMGAIGQMKSTMGFLVLDFKYCRSLSKMYEHLTGKKLDSKEFRALFGLSSMRIVDTMRVSMRTLQPPSLEKMLEMQKAYKYDEKNYFQLKTYLLVMLGTQLEKAQKLIEETAKMLVEYRNSTNKTDRKNKVEKGLFGNNTKANYIDTLCEIIPDLEGDYKNLITEIQSVLLKLNKSDFKMFALLVKLEYAKLEKFN
;
A
#
# COMPACT_ATOMS: atom_id res chain seq x y z
N MET A 1 -1.01 1.16 25.29
CA MET A 1 -1.18 -0.06 24.46
C MET A 1 -1.78 0.40 23.14
N ILE A 2 -1.33 -0.10 21.99
CA ILE A 2 -1.74 0.46 20.68
C ILE A 2 -3.26 0.58 20.54
N THR A 3 -4.01 -0.45 20.97
CA THR A 3 -5.48 -0.41 20.96
C THR A 3 -6.01 0.66 21.90
N THR A 4 -5.65 0.67 23.17
CA THR A 4 -6.03 1.74 24.13
C THR A 4 -5.70 3.14 23.62
N ASP A 5 -4.50 3.35 23.06
CA ASP A 5 -4.03 4.64 22.58
C ASP A 5 -4.84 5.09 21.35
N THR A 6 -5.10 4.18 20.41
CA THR A 6 -5.94 4.45 19.23
C THR A 6 -7.37 4.79 19.64
N GLY A 7 -7.95 4.02 20.57
CA GLY A 7 -9.28 4.30 21.10
C GLY A 7 -9.35 5.66 21.81
N ARG A 8 -8.31 6.01 22.56
CA ARG A 8 -8.20 7.31 23.26
C ARG A 8 -8.19 8.48 22.29
N ILE A 9 -7.46 8.35 21.17
CA ILE A 9 -7.42 9.39 20.13
C ILE A 9 -8.81 9.62 19.55
N LEU A 10 -9.54 8.56 19.18
CA LEU A 10 -10.91 8.71 18.69
C LEU A 10 -11.83 9.29 19.77
N TYR A 11 -11.78 8.77 20.99
CA TYR A 11 -12.62 9.24 22.09
C TYR A 11 -12.44 10.74 22.36
N ASN A 12 -11.21 11.26 22.29
CA ASN A 12 -10.94 12.68 22.47
C ASN A 12 -11.61 13.60 21.43
N THR A 13 -12.11 13.06 20.32
CA THR A 13 -12.92 13.80 19.32
C THR A 13 -14.41 13.82 19.65
N GLN A 14 -14.85 13.04 20.64
CA GLN A 14 -16.26 12.85 20.99
C GLN A 14 -16.69 13.83 22.08
N LYS A 15 -17.92 14.34 21.97
CA LYS A 15 -18.52 15.28 22.93
C LYS A 15 -19.41 14.58 23.96
N LYS A 16 -19.02 13.40 24.42
CA LYS A 16 -19.79 12.57 25.36
C LYS A 16 -18.86 11.86 26.34
N SER A 17 -19.40 11.31 27.42
CA SER A 17 -18.61 10.53 28.38
C SER A 17 -18.05 9.25 27.73
N LEU A 18 -16.95 8.72 28.26
CA LEU A 18 -16.38 7.48 27.75
C LEU A 18 -17.37 6.32 27.84
N GLU A 19 -18.16 6.25 28.91
CA GLU A 19 -19.16 5.20 29.09
C GLU A 19 -20.27 5.27 28.04
N ASP A 20 -20.80 6.46 27.77
CA ASP A 20 -21.84 6.66 26.74
C ASP A 20 -21.29 6.35 25.34
N PHE A 21 -20.06 6.78 25.05
CA PHE A 21 -19.42 6.49 23.78
C PHE A 21 -19.13 5.01 23.59
N PHE A 22 -18.64 4.35 24.65
CA PHE A 22 -18.41 2.92 24.62
C PHE A 22 -19.71 2.16 24.37
N LYS A 23 -20.80 2.52 25.05
CA LYS A 23 -22.13 1.92 24.81
C LYS A 23 -22.59 2.11 23.37
N GLU A 24 -22.44 3.30 22.79
CA GLU A 24 -22.73 3.52 21.36
C GLU A 24 -21.90 2.58 20.47
N CYS A 25 -20.59 2.51 20.71
CA CYS A 25 -19.71 1.62 19.95
C CYS A 25 -20.16 0.15 20.08
N VAL A 26 -20.47 -0.32 21.28
CA VAL A 26 -20.94 -1.69 21.53
C VAL A 26 -22.24 -1.98 20.76
N HIS A 27 -23.21 -1.07 20.76
CA HIS A 27 -24.45 -1.21 19.99
C HIS A 27 -24.26 -1.19 18.46
N ILE A 28 -23.15 -0.62 17.97
CA ILE A 28 -22.80 -0.69 16.55
C ILE A 28 -22.08 -2.00 16.25
N LEU A 29 -21.13 -2.41 17.11
CA LEU A 29 -20.24 -3.54 16.88
C LEU A 29 -20.92 -4.89 17.08
N PHE A 30 -21.90 -4.95 17.96
CA PHE A 30 -22.59 -6.18 18.35
C PHE A 30 -24.11 -6.06 18.18
N ASP A 31 -24.78 -7.19 18.02
CA ASP A 31 -26.23 -7.26 17.79
C ASP A 31 -26.90 -8.34 18.65
N ASP A 32 -28.21 -8.21 18.84
CA ASP A 32 -29.04 -9.19 19.54
C ASP A 32 -29.30 -10.40 18.62
N GLY A 33 -28.54 -11.50 18.78
CA GLY A 33 -28.84 -12.77 18.12
C GLY A 33 -27.70 -13.39 17.29
N VAL A 34 -28.08 -14.28 16.36
CA VAL A 34 -27.18 -15.29 15.74
C VAL A 34 -26.11 -14.64 14.85
N ASN A 35 -24.93 -14.41 15.43
CA ASN A 35 -23.64 -14.29 14.76
C ASN A 35 -23.50 -13.12 13.75
N ASN A 36 -24.24 -12.02 13.91
CA ASN A 36 -24.18 -10.86 13.00
C ASN A 36 -23.27 -9.71 13.49
N ASN A 37 -22.20 -10.04 14.21
CA ASN A 37 -21.29 -9.04 14.79
C ASN A 37 -20.33 -8.46 13.74
N LEU A 38 -19.92 -7.19 13.91
CA LEU A 38 -18.95 -6.56 13.00
C LEU A 38 -17.53 -7.09 13.25
N ILE A 39 -17.22 -7.39 14.51
CA ILE A 39 -15.92 -7.89 14.99
C ILE A 39 -16.07 -9.23 15.69
N TYR A 40 -14.96 -9.96 15.78
CA TYR A 40 -14.86 -11.19 16.56
C TYR A 40 -13.83 -11.04 17.68
N CYS A 41 -14.27 -11.18 18.93
CA CYS A 41 -13.41 -11.15 20.11
C CYS A 41 -13.43 -12.52 20.81
N ILE A 42 -12.29 -13.22 20.79
CA ILE A 42 -12.15 -14.55 21.40
C ILE A 42 -12.20 -14.42 22.93
N ASN A 43 -12.90 -15.35 23.59
CA ASN A 43 -13.04 -15.44 25.05
C ASN A 43 -13.60 -14.18 25.74
N SER A 44 -14.12 -13.24 24.96
CA SER A 44 -14.66 -11.97 25.43
C SER A 44 -16.08 -12.13 25.97
N PRO A 45 -16.53 -11.25 26.90
CA PRO A 45 -17.94 -11.09 27.22
C PRO A 45 -18.82 -10.91 25.98
N PHE A 46 -18.26 -10.39 24.88
CA PHE A 46 -18.92 -10.19 23.60
C PHE A 46 -18.56 -11.27 22.54
N SER A 47 -18.26 -12.51 22.94
CA SER A 47 -17.90 -13.59 22.00
C SER A 47 -19.12 -14.26 21.34
N ASN A 48 -19.01 -14.62 20.05
CA ASN A 48 -20.09 -15.20 19.24
C ASN A 48 -20.68 -16.52 19.78
N ALA A 49 -19.92 -17.28 20.59
CA ALA A 49 -20.45 -18.47 21.26
C ALA A 49 -21.35 -18.12 22.46
N ALA A 50 -21.09 -16.98 23.11
CA ALA A 50 -21.84 -16.49 24.26
C ALA A 50 -23.17 -15.82 23.85
N PHE A 51 -23.28 -15.31 22.61
CA PHE A 51 -24.51 -14.72 22.04
C PHE A 51 -25.62 -15.73 21.73
N LYS A 52 -25.38 -17.05 21.86
CA LYS A 52 -26.46 -18.04 21.75
C LYS A 52 -27.41 -17.88 22.95
N ASN A 53 -28.59 -17.30 22.70
CA ASN A 53 -29.69 -17.12 23.64
C ASN A 53 -29.54 -16.01 24.70
N ARG A 54 -28.64 -15.04 24.51
CA ARG A 54 -28.47 -13.87 25.39
C ARG A 54 -28.64 -12.58 24.62
N SER A 55 -29.20 -11.57 25.28
CA SER A 55 -29.29 -10.21 24.74
C SER A 55 -27.95 -9.48 24.89
N LEU A 56 -27.71 -8.48 24.06
CA LEU A 56 -26.58 -7.56 24.17
C LEU A 56 -26.56 -6.87 25.54
N ALA A 57 -27.72 -6.58 26.12
CA ALA A 57 -27.83 -6.07 27.49
C ALA A 57 -27.21 -7.03 28.52
N ASP A 58 -27.45 -8.34 28.38
CA ASP A 58 -26.83 -9.35 29.25
C ASP A 58 -25.30 -9.40 29.10
N HIS A 59 -24.80 -9.13 27.89
CA HIS A 59 -23.36 -9.09 27.62
C HIS A 59 -22.69 -7.83 28.18
N ILE A 60 -23.36 -6.68 28.06
CA ILE A 60 -22.93 -5.44 28.71
C ILE A 60 -22.87 -5.63 30.22
N ALA A 61 -23.88 -6.26 30.82
CA ALA A 61 -23.87 -6.57 32.25
C ALA A 61 -22.72 -7.53 32.64
N ASP A 62 -22.44 -8.57 31.83
CA ASP A 62 -21.30 -9.46 32.07
C ASP A 62 -19.97 -8.71 31.99
N TYR A 63 -19.80 -7.82 31.01
CA TYR A 63 -18.63 -6.96 30.89
C TYR A 63 -18.49 -6.02 32.11
N GLU A 64 -19.58 -5.37 32.54
CA GLU A 64 -19.57 -4.47 33.69
C GLU A 64 -19.27 -5.20 35.02
N SER A 65 -19.53 -6.51 35.09
CA SER A 65 -19.23 -7.34 36.26
C SER A 65 -17.77 -7.83 36.34
N LYS A 66 -16.94 -7.58 35.32
CA LYS A 66 -15.56 -8.05 35.29
C LYS A 66 -14.68 -7.27 36.27
N ASP A 67 -13.63 -7.96 36.73
CA ASP A 67 -12.53 -7.32 37.45
C ASP A 67 -11.60 -6.63 36.45
N PHE A 68 -11.38 -5.33 36.67
CA PHE A 68 -10.53 -4.50 35.82
C PHE A 68 -9.18 -4.18 36.46
N GLU A 69 -8.84 -4.75 37.61
CA GLU A 69 -7.51 -4.58 38.23
C GLU A 69 -6.40 -5.19 37.35
N VAL A 70 -6.71 -6.29 36.65
CA VAL A 70 -5.79 -6.95 35.71
C VAL A 70 -6.51 -7.16 34.39
N LEU A 71 -6.04 -6.48 33.34
CA LEU A 71 -6.60 -6.59 32.00
C LEU A 71 -5.93 -7.71 31.20
N ASP A 72 -6.76 -8.53 30.55
CA ASP A 72 -6.35 -9.51 29.56
C ASP A 72 -7.04 -9.27 28.21
N ASP A 73 -6.63 -10.03 27.19
CA ASP A 73 -7.17 -9.93 25.82
C ASP A 73 -8.69 -10.20 25.70
N ALA A 74 -9.33 -10.83 26.68
CA ALA A 74 -10.77 -11.10 26.66
C ALA A 74 -11.59 -9.84 26.99
N ILE A 75 -11.14 -9.06 27.97
CA ILE A 75 -11.81 -7.84 28.41
C ILE A 75 -11.14 -6.56 27.89
N ALA A 76 -9.94 -6.67 27.33
CA ALA A 76 -9.22 -5.56 26.71
C ALA A 76 -8.47 -6.08 25.48
N PRO A 77 -9.11 -6.12 24.29
CA PRO A 77 -8.49 -6.65 23.09
C PRO A 77 -7.16 -5.94 22.77
N GLY A 78 -6.15 -6.74 22.50
CA GLY A 78 -4.79 -6.23 22.31
C GLY A 78 -3.93 -6.24 23.56
N PHE A 79 -4.42 -6.74 24.71
CA PHE A 79 -3.61 -7.03 25.90
C PHE A 79 -3.05 -8.45 25.86
N PRO A 80 -2.14 -8.84 26.78
CA PRO A 80 -1.71 -10.22 26.92
C PRO A 80 -2.88 -11.17 27.22
N ALA A 81 -2.76 -12.44 26.79
CA ALA A 81 -3.70 -13.47 27.22
C ALA A 81 -3.47 -13.84 28.69
N SER A 82 -4.53 -14.24 29.39
CA SER A 82 -4.49 -14.64 30.80
C SER A 82 -3.85 -16.01 31.06
N ASP A 83 -3.77 -16.89 30.05
CA ASP A 83 -3.14 -18.21 30.17
C ASP A 83 -1.64 -18.18 29.79
N ALA A 84 -0.77 -18.69 30.68
CA ALA A 84 0.67 -18.87 30.47
C ALA A 84 1.04 -19.73 29.24
N LYS A 85 0.17 -20.65 28.79
CA LYS A 85 0.34 -21.37 27.52
C LYS A 85 -0.07 -20.53 26.31
N ALA A 86 -1.06 -19.65 26.45
CA ALA A 86 -1.50 -18.70 25.41
C ALA A 86 -0.55 -17.50 25.25
N LEU A 87 0.18 -17.12 26.31
CA LEU A 87 1.26 -16.12 26.30
C LEU A 87 2.35 -16.42 25.25
N LYS A 88 2.54 -17.67 24.81
CA LYS A 88 3.50 -18.03 23.75
C LYS A 88 2.94 -17.89 22.32
N ALA A 89 1.63 -17.75 22.13
CA ALA A 89 0.98 -17.79 20.81
C ALA A 89 0.11 -16.55 20.50
N THR A 90 -0.40 -15.83 21.51
CA THR A 90 -1.46 -14.81 21.33
C THR A 90 -1.27 -13.50 22.10
N SER A 91 -0.17 -13.28 22.84
CA SER A 91 -0.03 -12.05 23.64
C SER A 91 0.60 -10.88 22.87
N PHE A 92 -0.09 -9.74 22.88
CA PHE A 92 0.51 -8.44 22.60
C PHE A 92 1.31 -7.96 23.82
N GLY A 93 2.54 -7.47 23.62
CA GLY A 93 3.22 -6.58 24.57
C GLY A 93 3.37 -7.09 26.00
N VAL A 94 4.05 -8.23 26.22
CA VAL A 94 4.48 -8.62 27.57
C VAL A 94 5.53 -7.60 28.04
N SER A 95 5.10 -6.65 28.87
CA SER A 95 5.97 -5.66 29.51
C SER A 95 6.16 -6.04 30.97
N ASN A 96 7.39 -5.91 31.47
CA ASN A 96 7.72 -5.96 32.90
C ASN A 96 7.41 -4.65 33.64
N ILE A 97 6.82 -3.67 32.94
CA ILE A 97 6.30 -2.44 33.54
C ILE A 97 4.90 -2.73 34.05
N LEU A 98 4.70 -2.53 35.35
CA LEU A 98 3.42 -2.68 36.04
C LEU A 98 2.49 -1.56 35.54
N MET A 99 1.73 -1.84 34.47
CA MET A 99 0.74 -0.91 33.95
C MET A 99 -0.52 -1.05 34.80
N ARG A 100 -0.78 -0.09 35.69
CA ARG A 100 -2.08 0.03 36.35
C ARG A 100 -3.09 0.48 35.29
N ASN A 101 -3.81 -0.48 34.74
CA ASN A 101 -4.90 -0.22 33.78
C ASN A 101 -6.23 -0.39 34.50
N GLY A 102 -7.28 0.27 34.04
CA GLY A 102 -8.62 0.17 34.62
C GLY A 102 -9.73 -0.04 33.59
N LYS A 103 -10.98 0.04 34.04
CA LYS A 103 -12.18 -0.06 33.20
C LYS A 103 -12.11 0.86 31.98
N GLU A 104 -11.59 2.08 32.16
CA GLU A 104 -11.39 3.04 31.06
C GLU A 104 -10.47 2.49 29.97
N ASP A 105 -9.32 1.91 30.33
CA ASP A 105 -8.38 1.37 29.35
C ASP A 105 -8.93 0.16 28.62
N SER A 106 -9.76 -0.64 29.28
CA SER A 106 -10.51 -1.74 28.68
C SER A 106 -11.52 -1.23 27.64
N MET A 107 -12.33 -0.22 27.98
CA MET A 107 -13.28 0.41 27.04
C MET A 107 -12.55 0.98 25.82
N LEU A 108 -11.45 1.70 26.05
CA LEU A 108 -10.62 2.28 25.00
C LEU A 108 -9.94 1.20 24.16
N ALA A 109 -9.53 0.07 24.75
CA ALA A 109 -8.95 -1.05 24.02
C ALA A 109 -9.95 -1.67 23.04
N PHE A 110 -11.21 -1.84 23.42
CA PHE A 110 -12.27 -2.32 22.52
C PHE A 110 -12.52 -1.36 21.35
N ILE A 111 -12.64 -0.05 21.65
CA ILE A 111 -12.83 0.97 20.63
C ILE A 111 -11.63 0.95 19.66
N GLY A 112 -10.42 0.96 20.20
CA GLY A 112 -9.19 0.95 19.41
C GLY A 112 -9.00 -0.30 18.58
N TYR A 113 -9.28 -1.48 19.14
CA TYR A 113 -9.23 -2.75 18.41
C TYR A 113 -10.13 -2.73 17.18
N SER A 114 -11.32 -2.15 17.32
CA SER A 114 -12.31 -2.04 16.24
C SER A 114 -11.92 -1.02 15.16
N LEU A 115 -10.97 -0.13 15.44
CA LEU A 115 -10.45 0.88 14.48
C LEU A 115 -9.35 0.34 13.57
N GLU A 116 -9.00 -0.94 13.69
CA GLU A 116 -7.99 -1.55 12.84
C GLU A 116 -8.35 -1.48 11.35
N VAL A 117 -7.39 -1.13 10.51
CA VAL A 117 -7.53 -1.09 9.05
C VAL A 117 -6.86 -2.31 8.45
N GLY A 118 -7.68 -3.28 8.01
CA GLY A 118 -7.22 -4.55 7.50
C GLY A 118 -6.83 -4.51 6.03
N MET A 119 -5.64 -5.02 5.73
CA MET A 119 -5.09 -5.07 4.37
C MET A 119 -5.05 -6.50 3.82
N ALA A 120 -5.08 -6.61 2.49
CA ALA A 120 -4.79 -7.83 1.77
C ALA A 120 -3.37 -8.32 2.13
N GLY A 121 -3.29 -9.55 2.63
CA GLY A 121 -2.07 -10.12 3.22
C GLY A 121 -2.18 -10.42 4.71
N GLY A 122 -3.24 -9.95 5.37
CA GLY A 122 -3.55 -10.27 6.78
C GLY A 122 -2.89 -9.34 7.80
N GLN A 123 -2.28 -8.24 7.34
CA GLN A 123 -1.75 -7.18 8.20
C GLN A 123 -2.83 -6.13 8.46
N ASN A 124 -2.82 -5.58 9.67
CA ASN A 124 -3.72 -4.52 10.11
C ASN A 124 -2.90 -3.28 10.48
N LEU A 125 -3.46 -2.10 10.19
CA LEU A 125 -2.88 -0.80 10.51
C LEU A 125 -3.70 -0.09 11.58
N TYR A 126 -3.03 0.56 12.51
CA TYR A 126 -3.60 1.46 13.51
C TYR A 126 -3.06 2.87 13.26
N PHE A 127 -3.96 3.77 12.89
CA PHE A 127 -3.63 5.16 12.62
C PHE A 127 -3.70 6.00 13.90
N SER A 128 -2.94 7.08 13.93
CA SER A 128 -2.91 8.03 15.06
C SER A 128 -3.55 9.37 14.69
N GLU A 129 -3.99 9.52 13.45
CA GLU A 129 -4.62 10.71 12.90
C GLU A 129 -6.12 10.72 13.26
N PRO A 130 -6.60 11.68 14.09
CA PRO A 130 -8.00 11.68 14.55
C PRO A 130 -9.03 11.71 13.42
N GLU A 131 -8.70 12.38 12.31
CA GLU A 131 -9.54 12.44 11.12
C GLU A 131 -9.71 11.06 10.46
N VAL A 132 -8.64 10.28 10.35
CA VAL A 132 -8.70 8.91 9.83
C VAL A 132 -9.58 8.05 10.71
N LEU A 133 -9.39 8.12 12.03
CA LEU A 133 -10.18 7.34 12.98
C LEU A 133 -11.66 7.73 12.95
N THR A 134 -11.96 9.01 12.78
CA THR A 134 -13.33 9.53 12.66
C THR A 134 -14.00 8.97 11.40
N ILE A 135 -13.31 9.00 10.25
CA ILE A 135 -13.79 8.44 8.99
C ILE A 135 -14.09 6.94 9.15
N VAL A 136 -13.17 6.19 9.76
CA VAL A 136 -13.35 4.75 10.00
C VAL A 136 -14.59 4.51 10.87
N PHE A 137 -14.73 5.24 11.99
CA PHE A 137 -15.87 5.12 12.90
C PHE A 137 -17.21 5.42 12.23
N GLU A 138 -17.29 6.45 11.39
CA GLU A 138 -18.51 6.75 10.61
C GLU A 138 -18.92 5.57 9.72
N GLY A 139 -17.93 4.87 9.16
CA GLY A 139 -18.14 3.68 8.33
C GLY A 139 -18.78 2.52 9.06
N TRP A 140 -18.63 2.41 10.38
CA TRP A 140 -19.19 1.29 11.15
C TRP A 140 -20.72 1.29 11.11
N LYS A 141 -21.34 2.47 11.17
CA LYS A 141 -22.80 2.64 11.12
C LYS A 141 -23.36 2.16 9.78
N ILE A 142 -22.67 2.49 8.70
CA ILE A 142 -23.01 2.05 7.35
C ILE A 142 -22.85 0.53 7.24
N TYR A 143 -21.74 -0.02 7.75
CA TYR A 143 -21.52 -1.46 7.69
C TYR A 143 -22.60 -2.23 8.46
N ARG A 144 -22.95 -1.77 9.66
CA ARG A 144 -24.04 -2.32 10.47
C ARG A 144 -25.37 -2.32 9.71
N GLN A 145 -25.73 -1.22 9.06
CA GLN A 145 -26.96 -1.14 8.27
C GLN A 145 -26.98 -2.15 7.12
N LEU A 146 -25.87 -2.29 6.40
CA LEU A 146 -25.76 -3.25 5.30
C LEU A 146 -25.81 -4.69 5.82
N LEU A 147 -25.08 -4.98 6.90
CA LEU A 147 -25.02 -6.31 7.50
C LEU A 147 -26.37 -6.76 8.09
N ASN A 148 -27.18 -5.83 8.60
CA ASN A 148 -28.53 -6.14 9.08
C ASN A 148 -29.56 -6.28 7.95
N ASN A 149 -29.19 -5.92 6.71
CA ASN A 149 -30.06 -6.10 5.55
C ASN A 149 -29.83 -7.49 4.92
N GLU A 150 -30.78 -8.39 5.12
CA GLU A 150 -30.73 -9.78 4.61
C GLU A 150 -30.49 -9.87 3.10
N SER A 151 -30.96 -8.89 2.31
CA SER A 151 -30.76 -8.87 0.85
C SER A 151 -29.29 -8.72 0.43
N THR A 152 -28.42 -8.22 1.31
CA THR A 152 -26.99 -8.10 1.04
C THR A 152 -26.25 -9.43 1.22
N ASN A 153 -26.78 -10.33 2.06
CA ASN A 153 -26.15 -11.59 2.44
C ASN A 153 -24.67 -11.44 2.85
N LEU A 154 -24.34 -10.35 3.55
CA LEU A 154 -22.97 -10.04 3.96
C LEU A 154 -22.50 -10.95 5.09
N GLN A 155 -21.22 -11.35 5.00
CA GLN A 155 -20.60 -12.13 6.06
C GLN A 155 -20.21 -11.26 7.26
N PRO A 156 -20.49 -11.73 8.49
CA PRO A 156 -20.12 -11.02 9.71
C PRO A 156 -18.62 -11.10 9.99
N ASN A 157 -18.16 -10.36 11.01
CA ASN A 157 -16.78 -10.37 11.52
C ASN A 157 -15.73 -9.92 10.48
N LYS A 158 -16.07 -8.91 9.66
CA LYS A 158 -15.19 -8.35 8.61
C LYS A 158 -14.86 -6.87 8.80
N LEU A 159 -15.03 -6.32 10.00
CA LEU A 159 -14.84 -4.89 10.24
C LEU A 159 -13.46 -4.38 9.81
N ALA A 160 -12.38 -5.12 10.07
CA ALA A 160 -11.04 -4.71 9.66
C ALA A 160 -10.94 -4.49 8.13
N SER A 161 -11.44 -5.44 7.34
CA SER A 161 -11.48 -5.34 5.88
C SER A 161 -12.40 -4.22 5.42
N TRP A 162 -13.55 -4.06 6.08
CA TRP A 162 -14.47 -2.96 5.84
C TRP A 162 -13.81 -1.60 6.08
N ASN A 163 -13.13 -1.42 7.21
CA ASN A 163 -12.44 -0.18 7.57
C ASN A 163 -11.43 0.23 6.49
N GLY A 164 -10.69 -0.73 5.92
CA GLY A 164 -9.76 -0.47 4.82
C GLY A 164 -10.44 -0.04 3.53
N GLN A 165 -11.50 -0.74 3.12
CA GLN A 165 -12.28 -0.37 1.94
C GLN A 165 -12.98 0.99 2.11
N TRP A 166 -13.63 1.18 3.25
CA TRP A 166 -14.34 2.41 3.59
C TRP A 166 -13.41 3.61 3.62
N LEU A 167 -12.28 3.51 4.32
CA LEU A 167 -11.29 4.59 4.38
C LEU A 167 -10.80 4.98 2.99
N ASN A 168 -10.46 4.00 2.14
CA ASN A 168 -10.02 4.26 0.78
C ASN A 168 -11.12 4.88 -0.09
N TYR A 169 -12.35 4.37 -0.02
CA TYR A 169 -13.45 4.93 -0.78
C TYR A 169 -13.76 6.37 -0.34
N ARG A 170 -13.91 6.59 0.96
CA ARG A 170 -14.30 7.87 1.57
C ARG A 170 -13.31 9.00 1.28
N LEU A 171 -12.02 8.67 1.14
CA LEU A 171 -10.94 9.58 0.79
C LEU A 171 -10.69 9.69 -0.72
N SER A 172 -11.34 8.86 -1.54
CA SER A 172 -11.18 8.88 -3.00
C SER A 172 -12.04 9.96 -3.66
N ASN A 173 -11.71 10.31 -4.90
CA ASN A 173 -12.52 11.22 -5.72
C ASN A 173 -13.87 10.61 -6.15
N HIS A 174 -14.04 9.29 -5.98
CA HIS A 174 -15.25 8.54 -6.34
C HIS A 174 -16.34 8.70 -5.27
N PHE A 175 -15.99 9.11 -4.05
CA PHE A 175 -16.98 9.36 -3.01
C PHE A 175 -17.84 10.57 -3.36
N LYS A 176 -19.14 10.32 -3.55
CA LYS A 176 -20.18 11.33 -3.80
C LYS A 176 -21.31 11.28 -2.77
N GLY A 177 -21.03 10.74 -1.58
CA GLY A 177 -22.03 10.54 -0.52
C GLY A 177 -22.90 9.29 -0.69
N GLN A 178 -22.64 8.46 -1.70
CA GLN A 178 -23.37 7.22 -1.93
C GLN A 178 -22.76 6.07 -1.12
N THR A 179 -23.58 5.34 -0.40
CA THR A 179 -23.14 4.28 0.52
C THR A 179 -24.01 3.02 0.44
N ASP A 180 -24.85 2.93 -0.58
CA ASP A 180 -25.71 1.77 -0.81
C ASP A 180 -24.90 0.57 -1.33
N PHE A 181 -25.43 -0.64 -1.12
CA PHE A 181 -24.75 -1.88 -1.47
C PHE A 181 -24.33 -1.94 -2.95
N GLN A 182 -25.18 -1.52 -3.88
CA GLN A 182 -24.88 -1.61 -5.32
C GLN A 182 -23.76 -0.66 -5.73
N THR A 183 -23.72 0.53 -5.13
CA THR A 183 -22.62 1.47 -5.35
C THR A 183 -21.30 0.92 -4.80
N LEU A 184 -21.30 0.41 -3.57
CA LEU A 184 -20.08 -0.15 -2.96
C LEU A 184 -19.60 -1.42 -3.66
N ASP A 185 -20.52 -2.25 -4.18
CA ASP A 185 -20.18 -3.42 -5.00
C ASP A 185 -19.45 -3.02 -6.30
N ARG A 186 -19.93 -1.99 -6.99
CA ARG A 186 -19.25 -1.42 -8.19
C ARG A 186 -17.86 -0.86 -7.87
N GLU A 187 -17.68 -0.33 -6.66
CA GLU A 187 -16.37 0.13 -6.19
C GLU A 187 -15.43 -1.03 -5.83
N GLY A 188 -15.93 -2.26 -5.74
CA GLY A 188 -15.17 -3.48 -5.47
C GLY A 188 -14.99 -3.76 -3.98
N PHE A 189 -15.96 -3.36 -3.15
CA PHE A 189 -15.94 -3.69 -1.72
C PHE A 189 -16.12 -5.18 -1.46
N PHE A 190 -16.80 -5.89 -2.37
CA PHE A 190 -17.34 -7.20 -2.10
C PHE A 190 -16.89 -8.23 -3.11
N LYS A 191 -16.87 -9.49 -2.67
CA LYS A 191 -16.70 -10.64 -3.53
C LYS A 191 -17.62 -11.79 -3.11
N PRO A 192 -18.09 -12.63 -4.05
CA PRO A 192 -18.81 -13.85 -3.72
C PRO A 192 -17.92 -14.83 -2.95
N ASP A 193 -18.51 -15.50 -1.95
CA ASP A 193 -17.89 -16.59 -1.21
C ASP A 193 -18.93 -17.70 -0.94
N LYS A 194 -18.48 -18.91 -0.58
CA LYS A 194 -19.37 -20.06 -0.34
C LYS A 194 -20.45 -19.80 0.71
N LYS A 195 -20.19 -18.90 1.67
CA LYS A 195 -21.11 -18.58 2.78
C LYS A 195 -21.91 -17.29 2.58
N GLY A 196 -21.81 -16.62 1.43
CA GLY A 196 -22.47 -15.35 1.15
C GLY A 196 -21.51 -14.34 0.52
N VAL A 197 -21.73 -13.05 0.79
CA VAL A 197 -20.91 -11.96 0.25
C VAL A 197 -19.84 -11.56 1.28
N MET A 198 -18.58 -11.58 0.89
CA MET A 198 -17.47 -11.20 1.78
C MET A 198 -16.94 -9.81 1.41
N VAL A 199 -16.62 -9.00 2.42
CA VAL A 199 -15.84 -7.77 2.22
C VAL A 199 -14.42 -8.12 1.80
N GLU A 200 -13.99 -7.63 0.64
CA GLU A 200 -12.64 -7.84 0.12
C GLU A 200 -11.65 -6.94 0.87
N PRO A 201 -10.55 -7.47 1.42
CA PRO A 201 -9.50 -6.64 2.01
C PRO A 201 -8.83 -5.74 0.96
N ILE A 202 -8.58 -4.48 1.31
CA ILE A 202 -7.91 -3.55 0.43
C ILE A 202 -6.41 -3.83 0.32
N TYR A 203 -5.82 -3.58 -0.84
CA TYR A 203 -4.37 -3.66 -1.00
C TYR A 203 -3.67 -2.41 -0.46
N TRP A 204 -2.56 -2.62 0.24
CA TRP A 204 -1.79 -1.53 0.88
C TRP A 204 -1.45 -0.38 -0.08
N SER A 205 -1.16 -0.70 -1.34
CA SER A 205 -0.72 0.26 -2.35
C SER A 205 -1.86 1.14 -2.87
N GLU A 206 -3.10 0.62 -2.88
CA GLU A 206 -4.29 1.41 -3.17
C GLU A 206 -4.54 2.41 -2.05
N LEU A 207 -4.54 1.92 -0.80
CA LEU A 207 -4.71 2.76 0.38
C LEU A 207 -3.60 3.82 0.47
N TYR A 208 -2.33 3.44 0.25
CA TYR A 208 -1.18 4.35 0.22
C TYR A 208 -1.35 5.47 -0.81
N PHE A 209 -1.83 5.14 -2.02
CA PHE A 209 -2.07 6.12 -3.07
C PHE A 209 -3.18 7.11 -2.69
N THR A 210 -4.27 6.61 -2.13
CA THR A 210 -5.40 7.44 -1.69
C THR A 210 -5.01 8.34 -0.52
N LEU A 211 -4.30 7.80 0.48
CA LEU A 211 -3.76 8.59 1.60
C LEU A 211 -2.81 9.69 1.10
N ASN A 212 -1.97 9.40 0.10
CA ASN A 212 -1.14 10.43 -0.52
C ASN A 212 -1.98 11.53 -1.21
N LYS A 213 -3.10 11.19 -1.87
CA LYS A 213 -3.95 12.23 -2.48
C LYS A 213 -4.58 13.15 -1.44
N TYR A 214 -4.98 12.58 -0.31
CA TYR A 214 -5.63 13.31 0.78
C TYR A 214 -4.63 14.09 1.64
N PHE A 215 -3.71 13.37 2.31
CA PHE A 215 -2.74 13.95 3.23
C PHE A 215 -1.48 14.47 2.56
N GLY A 216 -1.14 14.02 1.35
CA GLY A 216 0.19 14.26 0.77
C GLY A 216 0.54 15.71 0.46
N LYS A 217 -0.43 16.63 0.51
CA LYS A 217 -0.20 18.09 0.43
C LYS A 217 0.25 18.69 1.75
N GLU A 218 -0.25 18.17 2.86
CA GLU A 218 -0.04 18.71 4.21
C GLU A 218 1.02 17.90 4.97
N LEU A 219 1.02 16.59 4.77
CA LEU A 219 1.90 15.62 5.39
C LEU A 219 2.79 14.95 4.34
N ASN A 220 4.09 14.86 4.63
CA ASN A 220 5.02 14.12 3.78
C ASN A 220 5.00 12.62 4.06
N LYS A 221 4.52 12.21 5.23
CA LYS A 221 4.44 10.80 5.65
C LYS A 221 3.35 10.62 6.69
N VAL A 222 2.84 9.40 6.78
CA VAL A 222 1.97 8.91 7.86
C VAL A 222 2.60 7.63 8.43
N THR A 223 2.50 7.41 9.74
CA THR A 223 3.26 6.35 10.44
C THR A 223 2.35 5.50 11.32
N PRO A 224 1.45 4.69 10.73
CA PRO A 224 0.57 3.81 11.50
C PRO A 224 1.38 2.71 12.19
N SER A 225 0.90 2.26 13.35
CA SER A 225 1.38 0.99 13.90
C SER A 225 0.85 -0.16 13.05
N MET A 226 1.69 -1.18 12.81
CA MET A 226 1.32 -2.37 12.05
C MET A 226 1.39 -3.61 12.94
N GLY A 227 0.34 -4.42 12.87
CA GLY A 227 0.28 -5.72 13.53
C GLY A 227 -0.31 -6.78 12.60
N ALA A 228 -0.07 -8.04 12.93
CA ALA A 228 -0.89 -9.15 12.45
C ALA A 228 -1.79 -9.58 13.60
N ILE A 229 -3.10 -9.52 13.39
CA ILE A 229 -4.11 -9.94 14.38
C ILE A 229 -4.85 -11.16 13.82
N GLY A 230 -4.07 -12.17 13.47
CA GLY A 230 -4.56 -13.49 13.07
C GLY A 230 -4.42 -14.50 14.21
N GLN A 231 -4.19 -15.77 13.86
CA GLN A 231 -3.96 -16.84 14.84
C GLN A 231 -2.65 -16.67 15.64
N MET A 232 -1.66 -15.96 15.08
CA MET A 232 -0.51 -15.46 15.82
C MET A 232 -0.59 -13.94 15.84
N LYS A 233 -0.71 -13.38 17.04
CA LYS A 233 -0.72 -11.93 17.27
C LYS A 233 0.73 -11.46 17.34
N SER A 234 1.17 -10.64 16.39
CA SER A 234 2.50 -10.03 16.41
C SER A 234 2.43 -8.54 16.08
N THR A 235 2.99 -7.71 16.96
CA THR A 235 3.28 -6.30 16.64
C THR A 235 4.55 -6.28 15.81
N MET A 236 4.43 -5.86 14.56
CA MET A 236 5.56 -5.81 13.63
C MET A 236 6.34 -4.49 13.77
N GLY A 237 5.69 -3.43 14.26
CA GLY A 237 6.31 -2.14 14.56
C GLY A 237 5.51 -0.98 13.95
N PHE A 238 6.20 0.06 13.50
CA PHE A 238 5.60 1.23 12.85
C PHE A 238 5.91 1.22 11.36
N LEU A 239 4.87 1.26 10.52
CA LEU A 239 5.00 1.32 9.07
C LEU A 239 5.16 2.78 8.65
N VAL A 240 6.25 3.14 7.98
CA VAL A 240 6.44 4.49 7.46
C VAL A 240 5.89 4.59 6.04
N LEU A 241 4.74 5.26 5.88
CA LEU A 241 4.14 5.59 4.59
C LEU A 241 4.69 6.93 4.09
N ASP A 242 5.87 6.92 3.47
CA ASP A 242 6.48 8.11 2.88
C ASP A 242 5.86 8.43 1.52
N PHE A 243 5.13 9.54 1.42
CA PHE A 243 4.35 9.90 0.24
C PHE A 243 5.17 10.50 -0.90
N LYS A 244 6.44 10.85 -0.67
CA LYS A 244 7.33 11.44 -1.69
C LYS A 244 7.36 10.59 -2.97
N TYR A 245 7.53 9.28 -2.82
CA TYR A 245 7.67 8.37 -3.95
C TYR A 245 6.37 8.17 -4.72
N CYS A 246 5.24 8.08 -4.02
CA CYS A 246 3.91 8.09 -4.66
C CYS A 246 3.74 9.32 -5.56
N ARG A 247 4.04 10.52 -5.03
CA ARG A 247 3.91 11.77 -5.79
C ARG A 247 4.82 11.80 -7.01
N SER A 248 6.09 11.44 -6.83
CA SER A 248 7.06 11.45 -7.93
C SER A 248 6.66 10.48 -9.04
N LEU A 249 6.28 9.25 -8.71
CA LEU A 249 5.83 8.26 -9.69
C LEU A 249 4.55 8.71 -10.40
N SER A 250 3.57 9.22 -9.65
CA SER A 250 2.30 9.68 -10.22
C SER A 250 2.48 10.87 -11.17
N LYS A 251 3.24 11.88 -10.75
CA LYS A 251 3.55 13.06 -11.58
C LYS A 251 4.34 12.69 -12.83
N MET A 252 5.33 11.81 -12.69
CA MET A 252 6.13 11.37 -13.83
C MET A 252 5.31 10.53 -14.81
N TYR A 253 4.43 9.65 -14.32
CA TYR A 253 3.52 8.89 -15.18
C TYR A 253 2.56 9.81 -15.94
N GLU A 254 1.95 10.77 -15.24
CA GLU A 254 1.07 11.78 -15.85
C GLU A 254 1.82 12.62 -16.89
N HIS A 255 3.06 13.04 -16.61
CA HIS A 255 3.88 13.79 -17.56
C HIS A 255 4.15 12.98 -18.85
N LEU A 256 4.45 11.69 -18.73
CA LEU A 256 4.79 10.84 -19.88
C LEU A 256 3.58 10.39 -20.70
N THR A 257 2.40 10.29 -20.10
CA THR A 257 1.21 9.67 -20.71
C THR A 257 0.03 10.62 -20.87
N GLY A 258 0.04 11.78 -20.21
CA GLY A 258 -1.12 12.66 -20.07
C GLY A 258 -2.21 12.12 -19.14
N LYS A 259 -2.04 10.92 -18.57
CA LYS A 259 -3.06 10.23 -17.78
C LYS A 259 -2.81 10.34 -16.28
N LYS A 260 -3.82 10.81 -15.55
CA LYS A 260 -3.86 10.75 -14.08
C LYS A 260 -4.25 9.35 -13.62
N LEU A 261 -3.48 8.82 -12.68
CA LEU A 261 -3.75 7.51 -12.09
C LEU A 261 -4.87 7.57 -11.04
N ASP A 262 -5.68 6.51 -10.98
CA ASP A 262 -6.42 6.12 -9.78
C ASP A 262 -5.63 5.13 -8.90
N SER A 263 -6.20 4.73 -7.75
CA SER A 263 -5.53 3.83 -6.80
C SER A 263 -5.31 2.42 -7.35
N LYS A 264 -6.28 1.87 -8.09
CA LYS A 264 -6.21 0.53 -8.71
C LYS A 264 -5.15 0.51 -9.81
N GLU A 265 -5.09 1.55 -10.63
CA GLU A 265 -4.08 1.73 -11.68
C GLU A 265 -2.68 1.91 -11.08
N PHE A 266 -2.54 2.73 -10.03
CA PHE A 266 -1.27 2.89 -9.32
C PHE A 266 -0.78 1.55 -8.76
N ARG A 267 -1.67 0.78 -8.11
CA ARG A 267 -1.34 -0.56 -7.63
C ARG A 267 -0.88 -1.48 -8.77
N ALA A 268 -1.60 -1.50 -9.90
CA ALA A 268 -1.26 -2.35 -11.04
C ALA A 268 0.13 -2.04 -11.62
N LEU A 269 0.59 -0.78 -11.48
CA LEU A 269 1.89 -0.33 -11.96
C LEU A 269 3.01 -0.44 -10.91
N PHE A 270 2.75 -0.17 -9.64
CA PHE A 270 3.84 0.01 -8.65
C PHE A 270 3.63 -0.77 -7.34
N GLY A 271 2.49 -1.43 -7.14
CA GLY A 271 2.05 -1.83 -5.80
C GLY A 271 1.65 -3.29 -5.62
N LEU A 272 2.16 -4.21 -6.44
CA LEU A 272 1.66 -5.59 -6.50
C LEU A 272 2.13 -6.53 -5.36
N SER A 273 3.27 -6.28 -4.71
CA SER A 273 3.82 -7.18 -3.67
C SER A 273 3.58 -6.64 -2.26
N SER A 274 2.77 -7.34 -1.46
CA SER A 274 2.51 -7.01 -0.05
C SER A 274 3.65 -7.41 0.90
N MET A 275 4.38 -8.51 0.61
CA MET A 275 5.47 -8.97 1.49
C MET A 275 6.60 -7.95 1.64
N ARG A 276 6.88 -7.15 0.60
CA ARG A 276 7.99 -6.18 0.62
C ARG A 276 7.82 -5.07 1.65
N ILE A 277 6.59 -4.65 1.97
CA ILE A 277 6.38 -3.58 2.97
C ILE A 277 6.50 -4.10 4.40
N VAL A 278 6.26 -5.39 4.61
CA VAL A 278 6.43 -6.05 5.91
C VAL A 278 7.91 -6.18 6.24
N ASP A 279 8.73 -6.57 5.27
CA ASP A 279 10.18 -6.73 5.46
C ASP A 279 10.89 -5.40 5.79
N THR A 280 10.44 -4.29 5.20
CA THR A 280 11.10 -2.99 5.34
C THR A 280 10.48 -2.08 6.39
N MET A 281 9.25 -2.35 6.83
CA MET A 281 8.44 -1.46 7.67
C MET A 281 8.37 -0.02 7.14
N ARG A 282 8.59 0.16 5.84
CA ARG A 282 8.62 1.48 5.17
C ARG A 282 8.36 1.34 3.69
N VAL A 283 7.46 2.17 3.17
CA VAL A 283 7.30 2.34 1.73
C VAL A 283 8.49 3.12 1.17
N SER A 284 9.22 2.48 0.26
CA SER A 284 10.39 3.00 -0.44
C SER A 284 10.28 2.71 -1.94
N MET A 285 11.20 3.26 -2.74
CA MET A 285 11.25 2.91 -4.17
C MET A 285 11.37 1.40 -4.40
N ARG A 286 12.15 0.67 -3.57
CA ARG A 286 12.28 -0.78 -3.68
C ARG A 286 10.95 -1.52 -3.46
N THR A 287 10.11 -1.04 -2.55
CA THR A 287 8.76 -1.60 -2.35
C THR A 287 7.84 -1.33 -3.55
N LEU A 288 8.05 -0.20 -4.23
CA LEU A 288 7.29 0.23 -5.39
C LEU A 288 7.87 -0.27 -6.74
N GLN A 289 8.92 -1.08 -6.69
CA GLN A 289 9.65 -1.52 -7.86
C GLN A 289 8.82 -2.50 -8.70
N PRO A 290 8.68 -2.26 -10.02
CA PRO A 290 8.08 -3.22 -10.94
C PRO A 290 8.75 -4.60 -10.80
N PRO A 291 7.99 -5.70 -10.62
CA PRO A 291 8.56 -7.03 -10.39
C PRO A 291 9.55 -7.48 -11.49
N SER A 292 9.29 -7.09 -12.73
CA SER A 292 10.13 -7.44 -13.89
C SER A 292 11.46 -6.71 -13.94
N LEU A 293 11.62 -5.59 -13.22
CA LEU A 293 12.77 -4.69 -13.38
C LEU A 293 14.08 -5.33 -12.91
N GLU A 294 14.07 -6.13 -11.84
CA GLU A 294 15.28 -6.72 -11.27
C GLU A 294 15.99 -7.62 -12.27
N LYS A 295 15.24 -8.57 -12.85
CA LYS A 295 15.71 -9.45 -13.93
C LYS A 295 16.13 -8.67 -15.18
N MET A 296 15.44 -7.58 -15.52
CA MET A 296 15.81 -6.73 -16.66
C MET A 296 17.14 -6.01 -16.43
N LEU A 297 17.39 -5.50 -15.22
CA LEU A 297 18.66 -4.83 -14.88
C LEU A 297 19.84 -5.81 -14.85
N GLU A 298 19.61 -7.04 -14.39
CA GLU A 298 20.61 -8.11 -14.39
C GLU A 298 20.95 -8.58 -15.79
N MET A 299 19.94 -8.97 -16.57
CA MET A 299 20.12 -9.54 -17.91
C MET A 299 20.37 -8.47 -18.99
N GLN A 300 20.13 -7.20 -18.69
CA GLN A 300 20.03 -6.11 -19.67
C GLN A 300 19.13 -6.47 -20.87
N LYS A 301 18.13 -7.34 -20.69
CA LYS A 301 17.20 -7.73 -21.74
C LYS A 301 15.93 -6.91 -21.61
N ALA A 302 15.70 -6.00 -22.55
CA ALA A 302 14.37 -5.45 -22.77
C ALA A 302 13.48 -6.57 -23.32
N TYR A 303 12.29 -6.75 -22.75
CA TYR A 303 11.28 -7.59 -23.39
C TYR A 303 10.80 -6.93 -24.68
N LYS A 304 10.11 -7.68 -25.55
CA LYS A 304 9.36 -7.09 -26.68
C LYS A 304 8.59 -5.87 -26.17
N TYR A 305 8.62 -4.78 -26.95
CA TYR A 305 7.92 -3.56 -26.57
C TYR A 305 6.44 -3.85 -26.32
N ASP A 306 6.04 -3.57 -25.08
CA ASP A 306 4.69 -3.54 -24.56
C ASP A 306 4.48 -2.16 -23.94
N GLU A 307 3.46 -1.44 -24.38
CA GLU A 307 3.27 -0.04 -24.07
C GLU A 307 3.09 0.21 -22.56
N LYS A 308 2.29 -0.64 -21.90
CA LYS A 308 2.04 -0.54 -20.46
C LYS A 308 3.32 -0.77 -19.67
N ASN A 309 4.07 -1.82 -19.98
CA ASN A 309 5.36 -2.11 -19.34
C ASN A 309 6.40 -1.02 -19.63
N TYR A 310 6.41 -0.46 -20.85
CA TYR A 310 7.32 0.62 -21.21
C TYR A 310 7.09 1.85 -20.33
N PHE A 311 5.86 2.33 -20.19
CA PHE A 311 5.59 3.51 -19.35
C PHE A 311 5.83 3.22 -17.87
N GLN A 312 5.45 2.04 -17.37
CA GLN A 312 5.74 1.61 -16.00
C GLN A 312 7.24 1.68 -15.68
N LEU A 313 8.07 1.08 -16.53
CA LEU A 313 9.52 1.03 -16.34
C LEU A 313 10.17 2.40 -16.55
N LYS A 314 9.77 3.13 -17.60
CA LYS A 314 10.27 4.49 -17.89
C LYS A 314 10.00 5.42 -16.72
N THR A 315 8.76 5.45 -16.21
CA THR A 315 8.38 6.23 -15.03
C THR A 315 9.25 5.89 -13.83
N TYR A 316 9.36 4.60 -13.50
CA TYR A 316 10.12 4.17 -12.32
C TYR A 316 11.60 4.55 -12.40
N LEU A 317 12.24 4.26 -13.55
CA LEU A 317 13.66 4.52 -13.77
C LEU A 317 13.98 6.02 -13.77
N LEU A 318 13.14 6.85 -14.39
CA LEU A 318 13.32 8.31 -14.36
C LEU A 318 13.19 8.87 -12.94
N VAL A 319 12.24 8.37 -12.14
CA VAL A 319 12.11 8.79 -10.74
C VAL A 319 13.32 8.35 -9.89
N MET A 320 13.84 7.14 -10.11
CA MET A 320 15.05 6.65 -9.43
C MET A 320 16.30 7.47 -9.76
N LEU A 321 16.45 7.89 -11.02
CA LEU A 321 17.57 8.73 -11.47
C LEU A 321 17.46 10.19 -10.97
N GLY A 322 16.28 10.62 -10.50
CA GLY A 322 16.06 11.90 -9.84
C GLY A 322 15.67 13.07 -10.77
N THR A 323 15.30 14.20 -10.16
CA THR A 323 14.67 15.38 -10.79
C THR A 323 15.56 16.22 -11.72
N GLN A 324 16.83 15.87 -11.94
CA GLN A 324 17.74 16.73 -12.72
C GLN A 324 17.58 16.62 -14.25
N LEU A 325 16.56 15.93 -14.77
CA LEU A 325 16.68 15.31 -16.07
C LEU A 325 15.47 15.47 -17.01
N GLU A 326 14.88 16.67 -17.10
CA GLU A 326 14.34 17.11 -18.40
C GLU A 326 15.44 16.97 -19.48
N LYS A 327 16.69 17.28 -19.07
CA LYS A 327 17.89 16.99 -19.86
C LYS A 327 18.14 15.50 -20.08
N ALA A 328 18.01 14.57 -19.10
CA ALA A 328 18.26 13.16 -19.44
C ALA A 328 17.12 12.57 -20.24
N GLN A 329 15.86 12.97 -20.04
CA GLN A 329 14.82 12.47 -20.91
C GLN A 329 15.15 12.81 -22.36
N LYS A 330 15.47 14.08 -22.63
CA LYS A 330 15.95 14.53 -23.93
C LYS A 330 17.21 13.76 -24.38
N LEU A 331 18.22 13.66 -23.52
CA LEU A 331 19.46 12.94 -23.79
C LEU A 331 19.22 11.47 -24.13
N ILE A 332 18.37 10.77 -23.39
CA ILE A 332 18.02 9.35 -23.59
C ILE A 332 17.30 9.20 -24.93
N GLU A 333 16.32 10.07 -25.20
CA GLU A 333 15.56 10.06 -26.45
C GLU A 333 16.44 10.39 -27.66
N GLU A 334 17.32 11.38 -27.57
CA GLU A 334 18.28 11.76 -28.62
C GLU A 334 19.36 10.69 -28.81
N THR A 335 19.86 10.10 -27.73
CA THR A 335 20.79 8.95 -27.81
C THR A 335 20.12 7.79 -28.53
N ALA A 336 18.87 7.46 -28.18
CA ALA A 336 18.15 6.37 -28.83
C ALA A 336 17.91 6.65 -30.32
N LYS A 337 17.54 7.88 -30.71
CA LYS A 337 17.40 8.29 -32.12
C LYS A 337 18.70 8.14 -32.89
N MET A 338 19.79 8.68 -32.34
CA MET A 338 21.13 8.56 -32.93
C MET A 338 21.52 7.08 -33.15
N LEU A 339 21.23 6.19 -32.19
CA LEU A 339 21.50 4.76 -32.32
C LEU A 339 20.63 4.07 -33.39
N VAL A 340 19.36 4.48 -33.54
CA VAL A 340 18.47 3.98 -34.60
C VAL A 340 18.94 4.44 -35.98
N GLU A 341 19.33 5.70 -36.13
CA GLU A 341 19.90 6.23 -37.39
C GLU A 341 21.22 5.53 -37.74
N TYR A 342 22.11 5.37 -36.78
CA TYR A 342 23.33 4.58 -36.95
C TYR A 342 23.02 3.16 -37.41
N ARG A 343 22.07 2.48 -36.78
CA ARG A 343 21.67 1.14 -37.17
C ARG A 343 21.07 1.11 -38.59
N ASN A 344 20.25 2.08 -38.96
CA ASN A 344 19.51 2.11 -40.23
C ASN A 344 20.30 2.66 -41.42
N SER A 345 21.45 3.29 -41.19
CA SER A 345 22.31 3.80 -42.26
C SER A 345 22.99 2.70 -43.10
N THR A 346 22.78 1.42 -42.78
CA THR A 346 23.18 0.28 -43.64
C THR A 346 22.20 -0.89 -43.47
N ASN A 347 22.08 -1.71 -44.51
CA ASN A 347 21.31 -2.97 -44.46
C ASN A 347 22.10 -4.14 -43.87
N LYS A 348 23.37 -3.94 -43.52
CA LYS A 348 24.23 -4.97 -42.94
C LYS A 348 23.93 -5.19 -41.45
N THR A 349 24.17 -6.42 -40.98
CA THR A 349 23.91 -6.80 -39.58
C THR A 349 24.99 -6.33 -38.60
N ASP A 350 26.11 -5.79 -39.08
CA ASP A 350 27.23 -5.30 -38.28
C ASP A 350 26.82 -4.16 -37.35
N ARG A 351 26.21 -3.08 -37.88
CA ARG A 351 25.74 -1.94 -37.07
C ARG A 351 24.67 -2.35 -36.07
N LYS A 352 23.73 -3.19 -36.50
CA LYS A 352 22.72 -3.79 -35.59
C LYS A 352 23.37 -4.59 -34.46
N ASN A 353 24.31 -5.47 -34.77
CA ASN A 353 25.03 -6.25 -33.76
C ASN A 353 25.83 -5.34 -32.82
N LYS A 354 26.41 -4.25 -33.33
CA LYS A 354 27.17 -3.30 -32.53
C LYS A 354 26.32 -2.59 -31.49
N VAL A 355 25.10 -2.18 -31.85
CA VAL A 355 24.14 -1.62 -30.90
C VAL A 355 23.57 -2.70 -29.96
N GLU A 356 23.02 -3.79 -30.49
CA GLU A 356 22.27 -4.76 -29.68
C GLU A 356 23.15 -5.66 -28.81
N LYS A 357 24.31 -6.09 -29.33
CA LYS A 357 25.24 -7.00 -28.64
C LYS A 357 26.45 -6.27 -28.07
N GLY A 358 26.98 -5.27 -28.77
CA GLY A 358 28.10 -4.46 -28.27
C GLY A 358 27.65 -3.53 -27.15
N LEU A 359 26.82 -2.55 -27.49
CA LEU A 359 26.42 -1.47 -26.57
C LEU A 359 25.50 -1.99 -25.45
N PHE A 360 24.46 -2.74 -25.83
CA PHE A 360 23.43 -3.22 -24.89
C PHE A 360 23.64 -4.66 -24.39
N GLY A 361 24.65 -5.38 -24.87
CA GLY A 361 24.92 -6.76 -24.45
C GLY A 361 25.81 -6.88 -23.22
N ASN A 362 26.57 -5.84 -22.88
CA ASN A 362 27.44 -5.77 -21.71
C ASN A 362 27.02 -4.61 -20.79
N ASN A 363 26.96 -4.86 -19.47
CA ASN A 363 26.36 -3.96 -18.49
C ASN A 363 27.39 -3.07 -17.76
N THR A 364 28.55 -2.84 -18.38
CA THR A 364 29.64 -2.04 -17.81
C THR A 364 29.75 -0.68 -18.48
N LYS A 365 30.05 0.35 -17.68
CA LYS A 365 30.23 1.72 -18.19
C LYS A 365 31.38 1.80 -19.21
N ALA A 366 32.49 1.09 -18.96
CA ALA A 366 33.64 1.06 -19.85
C ALA A 366 33.25 0.57 -21.25
N ASN A 367 32.66 -0.63 -21.34
CA ASN A 367 32.22 -1.19 -22.61
C ASN A 367 31.23 -0.28 -23.34
N TYR A 368 30.30 0.35 -22.61
CA TYR A 368 29.34 1.26 -23.21
C TYR A 368 30.03 2.49 -23.83
N ILE A 369 31.00 3.08 -23.13
CA ILE A 369 31.81 4.19 -23.65
C ILE A 369 32.66 3.73 -24.83
N ASP A 370 33.34 2.60 -24.74
CA ASP A 370 34.20 2.07 -25.80
C ASP A 370 33.38 1.80 -27.07
N THR A 371 32.22 1.16 -26.92
CA THR A 371 31.31 0.91 -28.06
C THR A 371 30.79 2.21 -28.66
N LEU A 372 30.45 3.22 -27.84
CA LEU A 372 30.08 4.55 -28.35
C LEU A 372 31.23 5.18 -29.14
N CYS A 373 32.47 5.14 -28.64
CA CYS A 373 33.65 5.65 -29.34
C CYS A 373 33.86 4.98 -30.70
N GLU A 374 33.44 3.73 -30.86
CA GLU A 374 33.49 3.05 -32.16
C GLU A 374 32.29 3.35 -33.08
N ILE A 375 31.15 3.79 -32.54
CA ILE A 375 29.97 4.20 -33.30
C ILE A 375 30.13 5.63 -33.82
N ILE A 376 30.69 6.52 -33.00
CA ILE A 376 30.80 7.96 -33.26
C ILE A 376 31.42 8.30 -34.63
N PRO A 377 32.52 7.68 -35.08
CA PRO A 377 33.15 7.99 -36.36
C PRO A 377 32.27 7.71 -37.58
N ASP A 378 31.30 6.79 -37.44
CA ASP A 378 30.40 6.36 -38.51
C ASP A 378 29.10 7.17 -38.55
N LEU A 379 28.89 8.11 -37.62
CA LEU A 379 27.67 8.91 -37.55
C LEU A 379 27.70 10.02 -38.60
N GLU A 380 26.69 10.04 -39.46
CA GLU A 380 26.42 11.14 -40.38
C GLU A 380 25.50 12.16 -39.68
N GLY A 381 26.03 13.33 -39.31
CA GLY A 381 25.26 14.40 -38.65
C GLY A 381 26.04 15.19 -37.58
N ASP A 382 25.46 16.29 -37.08
CA ASP A 382 26.05 17.08 -35.99
C ASP A 382 25.67 16.52 -34.61
N TYR A 383 26.35 15.44 -34.21
CA TYR A 383 26.16 14.78 -32.92
C TYR A 383 27.18 15.17 -31.85
N LYS A 384 28.11 16.07 -32.14
CA LYS A 384 29.25 16.39 -31.26
C LYS A 384 28.82 16.91 -29.89
N ASN A 385 27.81 17.77 -29.87
CA ASN A 385 27.24 18.29 -28.63
C ASN A 385 26.55 17.18 -27.82
N LEU A 386 25.74 16.35 -28.47
CA LEU A 386 25.06 15.22 -27.83
C LEU A 386 26.06 14.24 -27.21
N ILE A 387 27.12 13.88 -27.93
CA ILE A 387 28.18 12.99 -27.44
C ILE A 387 28.86 13.57 -26.19
N THR A 388 29.16 14.86 -26.21
CA THR A 388 29.79 15.55 -25.07
C THR A 388 28.88 15.53 -23.84
N GLU A 389 27.56 15.72 -24.04
CA GLU A 389 26.57 15.62 -22.97
C GLU A 389 26.45 14.19 -22.42
N ILE A 390 26.40 13.19 -23.30
CA ILE A 390 26.37 11.77 -22.91
C ILE A 390 27.60 11.45 -22.04
N GLN A 391 28.80 11.82 -22.49
CA GLN A 391 30.04 11.56 -21.74
C GLN A 391 30.02 12.24 -20.36
N SER A 392 29.63 13.52 -20.30
CA SER A 392 29.51 14.28 -19.05
C SER A 392 28.58 13.60 -18.04
N VAL A 393 27.45 13.07 -18.50
CA VAL A 393 26.49 12.35 -17.66
C VAL A 393 27.06 10.99 -17.25
N LEU A 394 27.51 10.20 -18.22
CA LEU A 394 28.02 8.85 -17.98
C LEU A 394 29.14 8.86 -16.94
N LEU A 395 30.09 9.80 -16.99
CA LEU A 395 31.18 9.88 -16.02
C LEU A 395 30.69 10.02 -14.57
N LYS A 396 29.60 10.74 -14.35
CA LYS A 396 29.05 11.04 -13.01
C LYS A 396 28.21 9.91 -12.42
N LEU A 397 27.69 8.98 -13.24
CA LEU A 397 26.82 7.90 -12.77
C LEU A 397 27.61 6.85 -11.96
N ASN A 398 27.06 6.40 -10.83
CA ASN A 398 27.58 5.19 -10.19
C ASN A 398 27.18 3.94 -11.01
N LYS A 399 27.66 2.76 -10.59
CA LYS A 399 27.38 1.49 -11.29
C LYS A 399 25.87 1.17 -11.40
N SER A 400 25.09 1.49 -10.36
CA SER A 400 23.65 1.23 -10.33
C SER A 400 22.90 2.18 -11.27
N ASP A 401 23.20 3.48 -11.18
CA ASP A 401 22.54 4.50 -12.00
C ASP A 401 22.89 4.34 -13.48
N PHE A 402 24.11 3.92 -13.78
CA PHE A 402 24.51 3.57 -15.15
C PHE A 402 23.64 2.43 -15.72
N LYS A 403 23.40 1.36 -14.96
CA LYS A 403 22.55 0.26 -15.42
C LYS A 403 21.11 0.71 -15.69
N MET A 404 20.59 1.64 -14.88
CA MET A 404 19.28 2.24 -15.08
C MET A 404 19.23 3.12 -16.33
N PHE A 405 20.26 3.96 -16.52
CA PHE A 405 20.42 4.80 -17.71
C PHE A 405 20.48 3.96 -18.99
N ALA A 406 21.36 2.95 -19.04
CA ALA A 406 21.52 2.09 -20.20
C ALA A 406 20.22 1.33 -20.54
N LEU A 407 19.50 0.86 -19.52
CA LEU A 407 18.20 0.21 -19.72
C LEU A 407 17.16 1.19 -20.27
N LEU A 408 17.12 2.44 -19.82
CA LEU A 408 16.23 3.47 -20.37
C LEU A 408 16.51 3.75 -21.85
N VAL A 409 17.79 3.93 -22.22
CA VAL A 409 18.17 4.13 -23.64
C VAL A 409 17.76 2.92 -24.48
N LYS A 410 17.95 1.70 -23.96
CA LYS A 410 17.51 0.47 -24.63
C LYS A 410 15.99 0.39 -24.81
N LEU A 411 15.21 0.83 -23.82
CA LEU A 411 13.74 0.87 -23.90
C LEU A 411 13.28 1.88 -24.96
N GLU A 412 13.89 3.06 -25.04
CA GLU A 412 13.59 4.04 -26.09
C GLU A 412 13.98 3.53 -27.48
N TYR A 413 15.17 2.95 -27.62
CA TYR A 413 15.64 2.35 -28.87
C TYR A 413 14.66 1.28 -29.36
N ALA A 414 14.24 0.37 -28.48
CA ALA A 414 13.30 -0.70 -28.83
C ALA A 414 11.89 -0.19 -29.21
N LYS A 415 11.46 0.94 -28.62
CA LYS A 415 10.23 1.62 -29.01
C LYS A 415 10.34 2.17 -30.43
N LEU A 416 11.40 2.94 -30.71
CA LEU A 416 11.62 3.56 -32.02
C LEU A 416 11.73 2.50 -33.14
N GLU A 417 12.44 1.39 -32.89
CA GLU A 417 12.54 0.27 -33.85
C GLU A 417 11.21 -0.44 -34.16
N LYS A 418 10.18 -0.30 -33.30
CA LYS A 418 8.86 -0.90 -33.56
C LYS A 418 7.94 0.02 -34.38
N PHE A 419 8.13 1.33 -34.27
CA PHE A 419 7.29 2.34 -34.92
C PHE A 419 7.92 2.93 -36.19
N ASN A 420 9.19 2.61 -36.46
CA ASN A 420 9.84 2.73 -37.77
C ASN A 420 9.67 1.43 -38.55
#